data_AF-A0A1X0U9Y7-F1
#
_entry.id   AF-A0A1X0U9Y7-F1
#
_cell.length_a   1.000
_cell.length_b   1.000
_cell.length_c   1.000
_cell.angle_alpha   90.00
_cell.angle_beta   90.00
_cell.angle_gamma   90.00
#
_symmetry.space_group_name_H-M   'P 1'
#
loop_
_entity.id
_entity.type
_entity.pdbx_description
1 polymer ?
#
loop_
_entity_poly.entity_id
_entity_poly.type
_entity_poly.pdbx_seq_one_letter_code
_entity_poly.pdbx_strand_id
1 'polypeptide(L)'
;MPRSALDTPELIEIVANVEHERWSHWQRYLHQQCVQGADGSLVIPAELVTRWVRQMDTSYAQLSEAEKESDREQAIEYLDALRQYLDAIPGSV
;
A
#
# COMPACT_ATOMS: atom_id res chain seq x y z
N MET A 1 26.21 -0.94 0.84
CA MET A 1 25.50 0.23 0.30
C MET A 1 25.51 1.33 1.36
N PRO A 2 26.05 2.53 1.08
CA PRO A 2 25.94 3.65 2.01
C PRO A 2 24.47 4.08 2.12
N ARG A 3 24.03 4.46 3.32
CA ARG A 3 22.65 4.90 3.62
C ARG A 3 22.18 6.04 2.70
N SER A 4 23.12 6.88 2.25
CA SER A 4 22.88 7.98 1.30
C SER A 4 22.31 7.56 -0.05
N ALA A 5 22.45 6.29 -0.45
CA ALA A 5 21.85 5.78 -1.68
C ALA A 5 20.32 5.70 -1.60
N LEU A 6 19.74 5.72 -0.39
CA LEU A 6 18.29 5.67 -0.17
C LEU A 6 17.64 7.06 0.01
N ASP A 7 18.44 8.12 0.05
CA ASP A 7 17.98 9.48 0.33
C ASP A 7 18.02 10.38 -0.92
N THR A 8 18.09 9.79 -2.12
CA THR A 8 18.13 10.53 -3.38
C THR A 8 16.74 11.03 -3.77
N PRO A 9 16.63 12.24 -4.37
CA PRO A 9 15.35 12.73 -4.89
C PRO A 9 14.70 11.75 -5.86
N GLU A 10 15.49 11.06 -6.69
CA GLU A 10 15.00 10.09 -7.65
C GLU A 10 14.36 8.88 -6.98
N LEU A 11 14.97 8.35 -5.91
CA LEU A 11 14.36 7.23 -5.18
C LEU A 11 13.09 7.66 -4.44
N ILE A 12 13.05 8.89 -3.90
CA ILE A 12 11.84 9.44 -3.27
C ILE A 12 10.68 9.44 -4.27
N GLU A 13 10.90 9.91 -5.50
CA GLU A 13 9.85 9.90 -6.54
C GLU A 13 9.41 8.48 -6.93
N ILE A 14 10.34 7.52 -7.01
CA ILE A 14 10.02 6.12 -7.28
C ILE A 14 9.14 5.53 -6.17
N VAL A 15 9.53 5.72 -4.92
CA VAL A 15 8.77 5.21 -3.76
C VAL A 15 7.43 5.93 -3.62
N ALA A 16 7.38 7.24 -3.87
CA ALA A 16 6.15 8.02 -3.85
C ALA A 16 5.16 7.56 -4.93
N ASN A 17 5.65 7.19 -6.11
CA ASN A 17 4.82 6.62 -7.17
C ASN A 17 4.19 5.28 -6.73
N VAL A 18 4.96 4.39 -6.10
CA VAL A 18 4.44 3.13 -5.54
C VAL A 18 3.39 3.39 -4.46
N GLU A 19 3.66 4.31 -3.53
CA GLU A 19 2.69 4.71 -2.50
C GLU A 19 1.40 5.28 -3.12
N HIS A 20 1.51 6.10 -4.17
CA HIS A 20 0.35 6.68 -4.84
C HIS A 20 -0.52 5.62 -5.51
N GLU A 21 0.10 4.64 -6.18
CA GLU A 21 -0.63 3.52 -6.78
C GLU A 21 -1.30 2.64 -5.71
N ARG A 22 -0.60 2.33 -4.61
CA ARG A 22 -1.17 1.62 -3.46
C ARG A 22 -2.36 2.36 -2.87
N TRP A 23 -2.22 3.65 -2.58
CA TRP A 23 -3.31 4.47 -2.04
C TRP A 23 -4.49 4.50 -3.01
N SER A 24 -4.24 4.74 -4.30
CA SER A 24 -5.27 4.78 -5.34
C SER A 24 -6.02 3.45 -5.46
N HIS A 25 -5.30 2.32 -5.39
CA HIS A 25 -5.89 0.99 -5.39
C HIS A 25 -6.87 0.81 -4.23
N TRP A 26 -6.44 1.10 -2.99
CA TRP A 26 -7.28 0.97 -1.80
C TRP A 26 -8.46 1.95 -1.78
N GLN A 27 -8.27 3.18 -2.28
CA GLN A 27 -9.39 4.13 -2.45
C GLN A 27 -10.43 3.58 -3.42
N ARG A 28 -10.01 3.09 -4.59
CA ARG A 28 -10.94 2.49 -5.56
C ARG A 28 -11.66 1.27 -4.98
N TYR A 29 -10.94 0.39 -4.28
CA TYR A 29 -11.54 -0.76 -3.62
C TYR A 29 -12.58 -0.34 -2.58
N LEU A 30 -12.25 0.60 -1.68
CA LEU A 30 -13.19 1.13 -0.69
C LEU A 30 -14.43 1.72 -1.36
N HIS A 31 -14.25 2.54 -2.40
CA HIS A 31 -15.35 3.15 -3.13
C HIS A 31 -16.25 2.10 -3.80
N GLN A 32 -15.67 1.03 -4.37
CA GLN A 32 -16.44 -0.09 -4.95
C GLN A 32 -17.29 -0.84 -3.92
N GLN A 33 -16.90 -0.82 -2.65
CA GLN A 33 -17.69 -1.43 -1.57
C GLN A 33 -18.77 -0.50 -1.00
N CYS A 34 -18.75 0.78 -1.36
CA CYS A 34 -19.71 1.75 -0.83
C CYS A 34 -21.02 1.75 -1.61
N VAL A 35 -22.10 2.11 -0.92
CA VAL A 35 -23.36 2.49 -1.55
C VAL A 35 -23.30 3.97 -1.89
N GLN A 36 -23.45 4.31 -3.17
CA GLN A 36 -23.43 5.70 -3.63
C GLN A 36 -24.80 6.36 -3.46
N GLY A 37 -24.82 7.50 -2.76
CA GLY A 37 -25.99 8.36 -2.61
C GLY A 37 -26.25 9.22 -3.84
N ALA A 38 -27.45 9.80 -3.92
CA ALA A 38 -27.86 10.64 -5.06
C ALA A 38 -27.05 11.95 -5.20
N ASP A 39 -26.44 12.41 -4.12
CA ASP A 39 -25.54 13.58 -4.06
C ASP A 39 -24.07 13.23 -4.31
N GLY A 40 -23.76 11.96 -4.60
CA GLY A 40 -22.41 11.47 -4.79
C GLY A 40 -21.69 11.10 -3.49
N SER A 41 -22.34 11.20 -2.33
CA SER A 41 -21.82 10.66 -1.07
C SER A 41 -21.65 9.14 -1.14
N LEU A 42 -20.75 8.62 -0.32
CA LEU A 42 -20.50 7.18 -0.20
C LEU A 42 -20.83 6.73 1.21
N VAL A 43 -21.68 5.71 1.31
CA VAL A 43 -22.03 5.07 2.57
C VAL A 43 -21.36 3.71 2.62
N ILE A 44 -20.44 3.52 3.58
CA ILE A 44 -19.78 2.24 3.80
C ILE A 44 -20.74 1.32 4.57
N PRO A 45 -20.99 0.08 4.10
CA PRO A 45 -21.74 -0.91 4.85
C PRO A 45 -21.15 -1.16 6.26
N ALA A 46 -22.01 -1.25 7.27
CA ALA A 46 -21.59 -1.32 8.68
C ALA A 46 -20.73 -2.55 9.00
N GLU A 47 -20.98 -3.66 8.31
CA GLU A 47 -20.19 -4.88 8.42
C GLU A 47 -18.75 -4.69 7.92
N LEU A 48 -18.55 -3.89 6.87
CA LEU A 48 -17.22 -3.58 6.35
C LEU A 48 -16.49 -2.60 7.25
N VAL A 49 -17.18 -1.58 7.79
CA VAL A 49 -16.63 -0.71 8.83
C VAL A 49 -16.15 -1.55 10.02
N THR A 50 -17.00 -2.45 10.53
CA THR A 50 -16.66 -3.32 11.67
C THR A 50 -15.44 -4.19 11.36
N ARG A 51 -15.40 -4.79 10.17
CA ARG A 51 -14.28 -5.63 9.73
C ARG A 51 -12.97 -4.84 9.63
N TRP A 52 -12.98 -3.71 8.94
CA TRP A 52 -11.77 -2.90 8.70
C TRP A 52 -11.27 -2.24 9.98
N VAL A 53 -12.15 -1.76 10.85
CA VAL A 53 -11.77 -1.24 12.18
C VAL A 53 -11.06 -2.32 12.99
N ARG A 54 -11.62 -3.54 13.07
CA ARG A 54 -10.95 -4.66 13.74
C ARG A 54 -9.57 -4.93 13.14
N GLN A 55 -9.44 -4.94 11.81
CA GLN A 55 -8.15 -5.16 11.15
C GLN A 55 -7.13 -4.07 11.48
N MET A 56 -7.52 -2.80 11.42
CA MET A 56 -6.66 -1.66 11.78
C MET A 56 -6.21 -1.69 13.24
N ASP A 57 -7.09 -2.14 14.15
CA ASP A 57 -6.79 -2.25 15.58
C ASP A 57 -6.03 -3.54 15.95
N THR A 58 -5.85 -4.47 15.00
CA THR A 58 -5.13 -5.74 15.21
C THR A 58 -3.69 -5.60 14.73
N SER A 59 -2.72 -5.92 15.60
CA SER A 59 -1.31 -5.92 15.18
C SER A 59 -1.05 -6.93 14.04
N TYR A 60 -0.13 -6.62 13.13
CA TYR A 60 0.21 -7.51 12.00
C TYR A 60 0.45 -8.95 12.44
N ALA A 61 1.17 -9.18 13.54
CA ALA A 61 1.47 -10.51 14.05
C ALA A 61 0.20 -11.33 14.39
N GLN A 62 -0.90 -10.66 14.75
CA GLN A 62 -2.17 -11.24 15.16
C GLN A 62 -3.22 -11.29 14.05
N LEU A 63 -2.94 -10.72 12.87
CA LEU A 63 -3.78 -10.89 11.69
C LEU A 63 -3.80 -12.36 11.24
N SER A 64 -4.91 -12.77 10.62
CA SER A 64 -4.95 -14.06 9.95
C SER A 64 -4.02 -14.09 8.74
N GLU A 65 -3.60 -15.27 8.30
CA GLU A 65 -2.68 -15.36 7.15
C GLU A 65 -3.29 -14.81 5.85
N ALA A 66 -4.60 -14.91 5.67
CA ALA A 66 -5.28 -14.32 4.53
C ALA A 66 -5.25 -12.78 4.55
N GLU A 67 -5.29 -12.18 5.74
CA GLU A 67 -5.19 -10.72 5.89
C GLU A 67 -3.76 -10.23 5.68
N LYS A 68 -2.80 -10.95 6.26
CA LYS A 68 -1.38 -10.67 6.04
C LYS A 68 -0.97 -10.81 4.58
N GLU A 69 -1.62 -11.68 3.81
CA GLU A 69 -1.28 -11.88 2.40
C GLU A 69 -1.46 -10.58 1.61
N SER A 70 -2.57 -9.86 1.84
CA SER A 70 -2.79 -8.57 1.20
C SER A 70 -1.72 -7.54 1.59
N ASP A 71 -1.31 -7.50 2.87
CA ASP A 71 -0.20 -6.64 3.30
C ASP A 71 1.14 -7.01 2.64
N ARG A 72 1.41 -8.31 2.48
CA ARG A 72 2.63 -8.82 1.84
C ARG A 72 2.67 -8.47 0.36
N GLU A 73 1.58 -8.66 -0.36
CA GLU A 73 1.45 -8.27 -1.77
C GLU A 73 1.79 -6.79 -1.95
N GLN A 74 1.23 -5.91 -1.12
CA GLN A 74 1.54 -4.48 -1.18
C GLN A 74 3.00 -4.17 -0.80
N ALA A 75 3.58 -4.88 0.15
CA ALA A 75 4.98 -4.69 0.54
C ALA A 75 5.96 -5.12 -0.56
N ILE A 76 5.63 -6.17 -1.32
CA ILE A 76 6.46 -6.66 -2.43
C ILE A 76 6.65 -5.59 -3.51
N GLU A 77 5.63 -4.79 -3.82
CA GLU A 77 5.71 -3.70 -4.81
C GLU A 77 6.79 -2.67 -4.45
N TYR A 78 6.92 -2.29 -3.17
CA TYR A 78 8.02 -1.42 -2.73
C TYR A 78 9.37 -2.10 -2.88
N LEU A 79 9.47 -3.38 -2.51
CA LEU A 79 10.72 -4.12 -2.62
C LEU A 79 11.17 -4.24 -4.07
N ASP A 80 10.24 -4.45 -5.00
CA ASP A 80 10.55 -4.56 -6.42
C ASP A 80 10.96 -3.22 -7.02
N ALA A 81 10.31 -2.12 -6.64
CA ALA A 81 10.75 -0.78 -7.04
C ALA A 81 12.15 -0.43 -6.49
N LEU A 82 12.42 -0.80 -5.23
CA LEU A 82 13.74 -0.60 -4.61
C LEU A 82 14.81 -1.46 -5.30
N ARG A 83 14.52 -2.72 -5.62
CA ARG A 83 15.44 -3.60 -6.36
C ARG A 83 15.76 -3.02 -7.73
N GLN A 84 14.75 -2.61 -8.49
CA GLN A 84 14.93 -2.00 -9.81
C GLN A 84 15.78 -0.72 -9.74
N TYR A 85 15.53 0.13 -8.74
CA TYR A 85 16.35 1.31 -8.52
C TYR A 85 17.80 0.96 -8.21
N LEU A 86 18.02 0.02 -7.29
CA LEU A 86 19.36 -0.42 -6.92
C LEU A 86 20.10 -1.00 -8.12
N ASP A 87 19.50 -1.92 -8.87
CA ASP A 87 20.10 -2.55 -10.07
C ASP A 87 20.48 -1.55 -11.17
N ALA A 88 19.81 -0.39 -11.21
CA ALA A 88 20.11 0.69 -12.15
C ALA A 88 21.30 1.57 -11.71
N ILE A 89 21.78 1.46 -10.47
CA ILE A 89 22.94 2.21 -9.98
C ILE A 89 24.22 1.52 -10.47
N PRO A 90 25.11 2.20 -11.23
CA PRO A 90 26.37 1.59 -11.63
C PRO A 90 27.20 1.12 -10.40
N GLY A 91 27.53 -0.18 -10.34
CA GLY A 91 28.32 -0.79 -9.27
C GLY A 91 27.51 -1.37 -8.09
N SER A 92 26.18 -1.47 -8.24
CA SER A 92 25.35 -2.34 -7.41
C SER A 92 25.42 -3.78 -7.94
N VAL A 93 26.23 -4.61 -7.27
CA VAL A 93 26.72 -5.93 -7.71
C VAL A 93 27.94 -5.85 -8.63
#